data_AF-A0A524ECQ3-F1
#
_entry.id   AF-A0A524ECQ3-F1
#
_cell.length_a   1.000
_cell.length_b   1.000
_cell.length_c   1.000
_cell.angle_alpha   90.00
_cell.angle_beta   90.00
_cell.angle_gamma   90.00
#
_symmetry.space_group_name_H-M   'P 1'
#
loop_
_entity.id
_entity.type
_entity.pdbx_description
1 polymer ?
#
loop_
_entity_poly.entity_id
_entity_poly.type
_entity_poly.pdbx_seq_one_letter_code
_entity_poly.pdbx_strand_id
1 'polypeptide(L)'
;MSFDEIMKIAQTREQLYNNVKGLKQIIYMKDERINEYSSVLIFEDAKSLNDYRTSTLAQSIQETYSTNQPPEIRIYDLIKEIQN
;
A
#
# COMPACT_ATOMS: atom_id res chain seq x y z
N MET A 1 -0.22 6.71 -14.88
CA MET A 1 -1.53 7.10 -14.34
C MET A 1 -1.44 8.52 -13.84
N SER A 2 -2.53 9.29 -13.93
CA SER A 2 -2.64 10.63 -13.37
C SER A 2 -2.92 10.58 -11.86
N PHE A 3 -2.77 11.72 -11.18
CA PHE A 3 -3.14 11.86 -9.78
C PHE A 3 -4.60 11.47 -9.51
N ASP A 4 -5.52 11.94 -10.35
CA ASP A 4 -6.95 11.68 -10.20
C ASP A 4 -7.29 10.20 -10.34
N GLU A 5 -6.62 9.49 -11.26
CA GLU A 5 -6.78 8.05 -11.44
C GLU A 5 -6.29 7.29 -10.19
N ILE A 6 -5.13 7.65 -9.65
CA ILE A 6 -4.58 7.05 -8.43
C ILE A 6 -5.51 7.29 -7.25
N MET A 7 -6.00 8.53 -7.07
CA MET A 7 -6.91 8.86 -5.98
C MET A 7 -8.25 8.13 -6.09
N LYS A 8 -8.80 7.99 -7.30
CA LYS A 8 -10.02 7.22 -7.53
C LYS A 8 -9.85 5.76 -7.12
N ILE A 9 -8.71 5.14 -7.46
CA ILE A 9 -8.40 3.77 -7.06
C ILE A 9 -8.19 3.67 -5.55
N ALA A 10 -7.49 4.63 -4.94
CA ALA A 10 -7.27 4.64 -3.49
C ALA A 10 -8.60 4.68 -2.73
N GLN A 11 -9.53 5.54 -3.17
CA GLN A 11 -10.88 5.65 -2.60
C GLN A 11 -11.70 4.37 -2.77
N THR A 12 -11.68 3.74 -3.94
CA THR A 12 -12.46 2.50 -4.17
C THR A 12 -11.93 1.32 -3.34
N ARG A 13 -10.64 1.33 -3.00
CA ARG A 13 -10.00 0.30 -2.18
C ARG A 13 -10.02 0.61 -0.68
N GLU A 14 -10.46 1.78 -0.26
CA GLU A 14 -10.44 2.21 1.14
C GLU A 14 -11.14 1.21 2.07
N GLN A 15 -12.35 0.79 1.71
CA GLN A 15 -13.10 -0.20 2.50
C GLN A 15 -12.41 -1.57 2.53
N LEU A 16 -11.72 -1.96 1.44
CA LEU A 16 -10.96 -3.22 1.40
C LEU A 16 -9.79 -3.17 2.38
N TYR A 17 -9.07 -2.05 2.44
CA TYR A 17 -7.96 -1.84 3.37
C TYR A 17 -8.43 -1.75 4.82
N ASN A 18 -9.56 -1.09 5.10
CA ASN A 18 -10.15 -1.03 6.44
C ASN A 18 -10.50 -2.41 7.01
N ASN A 19 -10.69 -3.41 6.15
CA ASN A 19 -10.96 -4.79 6.56
C ASN A 19 -9.70 -5.66 6.68
N VAL A 20 -8.51 -5.13 6.38
CA VAL A 20 -7.25 -5.88 6.51
C VAL A 20 -6.87 -5.94 7.98
N LYS A 21 -6.95 -7.14 8.56
CA LYS A 21 -6.59 -7.37 9.96
C LYS A 21 -5.14 -6.98 10.25
N GLY A 22 -4.96 -6.08 11.21
CA GLY A 22 -3.65 -5.61 11.67
C GLY A 22 -3.02 -4.54 10.78
N LEU A 23 -3.67 -4.10 9.69
CA LEU A 23 -3.25 -2.89 8.99
C LEU A 23 -3.62 -1.67 9.85
N LYS A 24 -2.62 -0.89 10.27
CA LYS A 24 -2.79 0.30 11.11
C LYS A 24 -2.90 1.57 10.27
N GLN A 25 -2.14 1.63 9.18
CA GLN A 25 -2.12 2.80 8.32
C GLN A 25 -1.74 2.43 6.89
N ILE A 26 -2.30 3.16 5.93
CA ILE A 26 -1.82 3.22 4.56
C ILE A 26 -1.54 4.68 4.20
N ILE A 27 -0.36 4.94 3.64
CA ILE A 27 0.09 6.27 3.23
C ILE A 27 0.38 6.20 1.74
N TYR A 28 -0.31 7.01 0.94
CA TYR A 28 -0.03 7.14 -0.49
C TYR A 28 0.96 8.27 -0.71
N MET A 29 1.98 8.02 -1.53
CA MET A 29 3.07 8.96 -1.79
C MET A 29 3.30 9.10 -3.29
N LYS A 30 3.74 10.27 -3.71
CA LYS A 30 4.27 10.52 -5.06
C LYS A 30 5.75 10.89 -4.92
N ASP A 31 6.62 10.16 -5.57
CA ASP A 31 8.02 10.54 -5.72
C ASP A 31 8.13 11.51 -6.90
N GLU A 32 8.24 12.81 -6.61
CA GLU A 32 8.34 13.86 -7.62
C GLU A 32 9.61 13.75 -8.48
N ARG A 33 10.65 13.07 -8.02
CA ARG A 33 11.93 12.96 -8.75
C ARG A 33 11.82 12.05 -9.96
N ILE A 34 11.02 10.99 -9.83
CA ILE A 34 10.82 9.96 -10.86
C ILE A 34 9.37 9.94 -11.38
N ASN A 35 8.51 10.79 -10.82
CA ASN A 35 7.08 10.89 -11.13
C ASN A 35 6.34 9.55 -10.98
N GLU A 36 6.63 8.82 -9.90
CA GLU A 36 6.01 7.53 -9.57
C GLU A 36 5.17 7.61 -8.31
N TYR A 37 4.14 6.76 -8.23
CA TYR A 37 3.29 6.63 -7.06
C TYR A 37 3.66 5.37 -6.28
N SER A 38 3.64 5.47 -4.95
CA SER A 38 3.94 4.37 -4.05
C SER A 38 3.02 4.43 -2.82
N SER A 39 3.06 3.37 -2.01
CA SER A 39 2.38 3.35 -0.74
C SER A 39 3.23 2.72 0.36
N VAL A 40 3.07 3.22 1.58
CA VAL A 40 3.61 2.62 2.80
C VAL A 40 2.44 2.07 3.60
N LEU A 41 2.51 0.80 3.95
CA LEU A 41 1.53 0.14 4.81
C LEU A 41 2.21 -0.20 6.13
N ILE A 42 1.60 0.20 7.23
CA ILE A 42 2.08 -0.07 8.59
C ILE A 42 1.20 -1.16 9.19
N PHE A 43 1.83 -2.27 9.58
CA PHE A 43 1.14 -3.41 10.18
C PHE A 43 1.47 -3.53 11.67
N GLU A 44 0.52 -4.07 12.42
CA GLU A 44 0.63 -4.35 13.85
C GLU A 44 1.76 -5.33 14.17
N ASP A 45 1.89 -6.37 13.35
CA ASP A 45 2.87 -7.42 13.53
C ASP A 45 3.25 -8.08 12.18
N ALA A 46 4.31 -8.88 12.21
CA ALA A 46 4.81 -9.60 11.05
C ALA A 46 3.81 -10.64 10.53
N LYS A 47 2.92 -11.18 11.37
CA LYS A 47 1.92 -12.15 10.95
C LYS A 47 0.87 -11.46 10.06
N SER A 48 0.34 -10.32 10.48
CA SER A 48 -0.60 -9.51 9.71
C SER A 48 -0.03 -9.07 8.37
N LEU A 49 1.25 -8.67 8.34
CA LEU A 49 1.95 -8.39 7.08
C LEU A 49 1.98 -9.62 6.16
N ASN A 50 2.35 -10.78 6.68
CA ASN A 50 2.44 -12.01 5.88
C ASN A 50 1.06 -12.49 5.39
N ASP A 51 0.04 -12.41 6.23
CA ASP A 51 -1.35 -12.70 5.84
C ASP A 51 -1.80 -11.75 4.72
N TYR A 52 -1.52 -10.44 4.84
CA TYR A 52 -1.82 -9.46 3.79
C TYR A 52 -1.11 -9.78 2.48
N ARG A 53 0.19 -10.10 2.51
CA ARG A 53 0.98 -10.39 1.30
C ARG A 53 0.47 -11.58 0.50
N THR A 54 -0.17 -12.54 1.16
CA THR A 54 -0.78 -13.70 0.50
C THR A 54 -2.25 -13.50 0.13
N SER A 55 -2.83 -12.35 0.49
CA SER A 55 -4.23 -12.02 0.18
C SER A 55 -4.46 -11.67 -1.28
N THR A 56 -5.69 -11.88 -1.75
CA THR A 56 -6.15 -11.44 -3.07
C THR A 56 -6.00 -9.93 -3.25
N LEU A 57 -6.13 -9.14 -2.17
CA LEU A 57 -6.00 -7.68 -2.22
C LEU A 57 -4.56 -7.25 -2.55
N ALA A 58 -3.56 -7.93 -1.99
CA ALA A 58 -2.16 -7.65 -2.31
C ALA A 58 -1.80 -8.14 -3.71
N GLN A 59 -2.29 -9.32 -4.11
CA GLN A 59 -2.05 -9.88 -5.44
C GLN A 59 -2.69 -9.05 -6.56
N SER A 60 -3.79 -8.34 -6.30
CA SER A 60 -4.46 -7.50 -7.29
C SER A 60 -3.78 -6.16 -7.54
N ILE A 61 -2.74 -5.78 -6.80
CA ILE A 61 -2.12 -4.44 -6.90
C ILE A 61 -1.60 -4.18 -8.32
N GLN A 62 -0.82 -5.11 -8.88
CA GLN A 62 -0.22 -4.92 -10.21
C GLN A 62 -1.29 -4.69 -11.28
N GLU A 63 -2.34 -5.51 -11.26
CA GLU A 63 -3.47 -5.39 -12.21
C GLU A 63 -4.26 -4.10 -11.98
N THR A 64 -4.58 -3.79 -10.72
CA THR A 64 -5.41 -2.63 -10.35
C THR A 64 -4.75 -1.32 -10.78
N TYR A 65 -3.43 -1.20 -10.60
CA TYR A 65 -2.67 -0.01 -10.99
C TYR A 65 -2.07 -0.13 -12.40
N SER A 66 -2.42 -1.20 -13.13
CA SER A 66 -1.98 -1.44 -14.51
C SER A 66 -0.48 -1.20 -14.72
N THR A 67 0.34 -1.65 -13.75
CA THR A 67 1.77 -1.37 -13.81
C THR A 67 2.45 -2.32 -14.81
N ASN A 68 3.29 -1.75 -15.69
CA ASN A 68 4.02 -2.50 -16.72
C ASN A 68 4.97 -3.56 -16.12
N GLN A 69 5.36 -3.38 -14.86
CA GLN A 69 6.18 -4.32 -14.09
C GLN A 69 5.54 -4.52 -12.71
N PRO A 70 5.82 -5.66 -12.04
CA PRO A 70 5.43 -5.86 -10.66
C PRO A 70 5.97 -4.71 -9.78
N PRO A 71 5.19 -4.22 -8.82
CA PRO A 71 5.68 -3.19 -7.90
C PRO A 71 6.87 -3.72 -7.10
N GLU A 72 7.86 -2.87 -6.88
CA GLU A 72 8.94 -3.19 -5.96
C GLU A 72 8.39 -3.20 -4.52
N ILE A 73 8.64 -4.28 -3.78
CA ILE A 73 8.20 -4.42 -2.39
C ILE A 73 9.43 -4.45 -1.48
N ARG A 74 9.46 -3.53 -0.52
CA ARG A 74 10.46 -3.47 0.54
C ARG A 74 9.79 -3.63 1.90
N ILE A 75 10.42 -4.41 2.78
CA ILE A 75 9.91 -4.69 4.13
C ILE A 75 10.92 -4.15 5.13
N TYR A 76 10.41 -3.48 6.15
CA TYR A 76 11.18 -2.84 7.20
C TYR A 76 10.56 -3.15 8.56
N ASP A 77 11.41 -3.25 9.58
CA ASP A 77 10.96 -3.23 10.97
C ASP A 77 10.85 -1.79 11.45
N LEU A 78 9.68 -1.42 11.99
CA LEU A 78 9.47 -0.11 12.59
C LEU A 78 10.17 -0.07 13.95
N ILE A 79 11.27 0.68 14.04
CA ILE A 79 12.07 0.79 15.27
C ILE A 79 11.48 1.82 16.24
N LYS A 80 10.98 2.95 15.72
CA LYS A 80 10.40 4.03 16.51
C LYS A 80 9.46 4.88 15.66
N GLU A 81 8.30 5.19 16.22
CA GLU A 81 7.36 6.19 15.71
C GLU A 81 7.30 7.37 16.70
N ILE A 82 7.18 8.59 16.19
CA ILE A 82 6.92 9.79 17.01
C ILE A 82 5.59 10.36 16.52
N GLN A 83 4.61 10.40 17.41
CA GLN A 83 3.30 11.00 17.15
C GLN A 83 3.27 12.39 17.79
N ASN A 84 2.78 13.39 17.05
CA ASN A 84 2.60 14.77 17.51
C ASN A 84 1.15 15.04 17.87
#